data_AF-A0AA86RDG2-F1
#
_entry.id   AF-A0AA86RDG2-F1
#
_cell.length_a   1.000
_cell.length_b   1.000
_cell.length_c   1.000
_cell.angle_alpha   90.00
_cell.angle_beta   90.00
_cell.angle_gamma   90.00
#
_symmetry.space_group_name_H-M   'P 1'
#
loop_
_entity.id
_entity.type
_entity.pdbx_description
1 polymer ?
#
loop_
_entity_poly.entity_id
_entity_poly.type
_entity_poly.pdbx_seq_one_letter_code
_entity_poly.pdbx_strand_id
1 'polypeptide(L)'
;MIAAQNNNAELVRIFIEQNVRKDAYGSTALMYAVLNDADAAVKELAKYELNEVNNQNMTARDIALALHADQSIVQLLECAQC
;
A
#
# COMPACT_ATOMS: atom_id res chain seq x y z
N MET A 1 -7.33 -3.63 -4.69
CA MET A 1 -6.51 -2.69 -5.50
C MET A 1 -7.31 -1.48 -5.93
N ILE A 2 -8.38 -1.61 -6.73
CA ILE A 2 -9.19 -0.45 -7.18
C ILE A 2 -9.68 0.44 -6.01
N ALA A 3 -10.21 -0.17 -4.94
CA ALA A 3 -10.63 0.56 -3.74
C ALA A 3 -9.46 1.34 -3.08
N ALA A 4 -8.26 0.77 -3.10
CA ALA A 4 -7.07 1.37 -2.53
C ALA A 4 -6.54 2.53 -3.37
N GLN A 5 -6.54 2.39 -4.70
CA GLN A 5 -6.20 3.46 -5.65
C GLN A 5 -7.11 4.68 -5.46
N ASN A 6 -8.40 4.45 -5.24
CA ASN A 6 -9.39 5.52 -5.03
C ASN A 6 -9.45 6.05 -3.59
N ASN A 7 -8.51 5.66 -2.72
CA ASN A 7 -8.49 6.01 -1.30
C ASN A 7 -9.80 5.69 -0.54
N ASN A 8 -10.54 4.69 -1.00
CA ASN A 8 -11.81 4.28 -0.38
C ASN A 8 -11.54 3.31 0.78
N ALA A 9 -11.12 3.87 1.91
CA ALA A 9 -10.76 3.11 3.11
C ALA A 9 -11.91 2.24 3.65
N GLU A 10 -13.16 2.66 3.49
CA GLU A 10 -14.32 1.85 3.90
C GLU A 10 -14.39 0.56 3.08
N LEU A 11 -14.34 0.68 1.76
CA LEU A 11 -14.38 -0.47 0.87
C LEU A 11 -13.12 -1.35 1.00
N VAL A 12 -11.96 -0.74 1.27
CA VAL A 12 -10.74 -1.45 1.64
C VAL A 12 -10.95 -2.29 2.89
N ARG A 13 -11.57 -1.74 3.96
CA ARG A 13 -11.86 -2.50 5.19
C ARG A 13 -12.84 -3.65 4.95
N ILE A 14 -13.84 -3.46 4.09
CA ILE A 14 -14.81 -4.51 3.74
C ILE A 14 -14.13 -5.67 3.00
N PHE A 15 -13.18 -5.36 2.12
CA PHE A 15 -12.49 -6.34 1.28
C PHE A 15 -11.11 -6.74 1.79
N ILE A 16 -10.73 -6.32 2.99
CA ILE A 16 -9.43 -6.69 3.55
C ILE A 16 -9.47 -8.18 3.86
N GLU A 17 -8.62 -8.95 3.17
CA GLU A 17 -8.51 -10.38 3.37
C GLU A 17 -7.29 -10.68 4.26
N GLN A 18 -7.35 -11.77 5.01
CA GLN A 18 -6.21 -12.22 5.82
C GLN A 18 -5.03 -12.69 4.96
N ASN A 19 -5.27 -13.01 3.69
CA ASN A 19 -4.23 -13.37 2.73
C ASN A 19 -3.97 -12.21 1.77
N VAL A 20 -2.70 -11.81 1.66
CA VAL A 20 -2.27 -10.80 0.70
C VAL A 20 -2.51 -11.30 -0.73
N ARG A 21 -3.15 -10.46 -1.55
CA ARG A 21 -3.30 -10.71 -2.99
C ARG A 21 -2.36 -9.85 -3.81
N LYS A 22 -1.70 -10.50 -4.76
CA LYS A 22 -0.84 -9.88 -5.76
C LYS A 22 -1.45 -9.99 -7.15
N ASP A 23 -1.21 -9.00 -7.98
CA ASP A 23 -1.61 -9.02 -9.38
C ASP A 23 -0.53 -9.66 -10.27
N ALA A 24 -0.68 -9.52 -11.60
CA ALA A 24 0.29 -10.04 -12.57
C ALA A 24 1.69 -9.39 -12.47
N TYR A 25 1.80 -8.21 -11.86
CA TYR A 25 3.07 -7.51 -11.60
C TYR A 25 3.65 -7.85 -10.23
N GLY A 26 2.99 -8.71 -9.45
CA GLY A 26 3.34 -8.98 -8.06
C GLY A 26 2.91 -7.85 -7.10
N SER A 27 2.20 -6.84 -7.59
CA SER A 27 1.84 -5.65 -6.81
C SER A 27 0.65 -5.92 -5.92
N THR A 28 0.67 -5.37 -4.70
CA THR A 28 -0.41 -5.49 -3.72
C THR A 28 -1.33 -4.26 -3.72
N ALA A 29 -2.40 -4.29 -2.93
CA ALA A 29 -3.29 -3.13 -2.81
C ALA A 29 -2.60 -1.91 -2.19
N LEU A 30 -1.70 -2.12 -1.22
CA LEU A 30 -0.90 -1.08 -0.57
C LEU A 30 0.01 -0.35 -1.55
N MET A 31 0.69 -1.08 -2.44
CA MET A 31 1.55 -0.47 -3.46
C MET A 31 0.76 0.47 -4.38
N TYR A 32 -0.45 0.06 -4.74
CA TYR A 32 -1.36 0.90 -5.49
C TYR A 32 -1.91 2.10 -4.71
N ALA A 33 -2.09 1.97 -3.39
CA ALA A 33 -2.45 3.10 -2.54
C ALA A 33 -1.32 4.15 -2.52
N VAL A 34 -0.07 3.71 -2.37
CA VAL A 34 1.12 4.59 -2.41
C VAL A 34 1.25 5.29 -3.76
N LEU A 35 1.09 4.57 -4.88
CA LEU A 35 1.15 5.13 -6.23
C LEU A 35 0.10 6.23 -6.49
N ASN A 36 -0.97 6.28 -5.71
CA ASN A 36 -2.09 7.21 -5.89
C ASN A 36 -2.25 8.17 -4.70
N ASP A 37 -1.26 8.27 -3.82
CA ASP A 37 -1.28 9.17 -2.65
C ASP A 37 -2.51 8.95 -1.74
N ALA A 38 -2.90 7.68 -1.59
CA ALA A 38 -4.11 7.28 -0.92
C ALA A 38 -3.88 7.01 0.58
N ASP A 39 -3.64 8.07 1.35
CA ASP A 39 -3.28 8.01 2.78
C ASP A 39 -4.15 7.09 3.66
N ALA A 40 -5.48 7.15 3.47
CA ALA A 40 -6.40 6.39 4.31
C ALA A 40 -6.35 4.90 3.95
N ALA A 41 -6.23 4.58 2.67
CA ALA A 41 -5.99 3.21 2.23
C ALA A 41 -4.61 2.70 2.68
N VAL A 42 -3.56 3.53 2.65
CA VAL A 42 -2.22 3.18 3.16
C VAL A 42 -2.29 2.80 4.63
N LYS A 43 -2.95 3.62 5.46
CA LYS A 43 -3.14 3.32 6.90
C LYS A 43 -3.81 1.99 7.14
N GLU A 44 -4.83 1.66 6.35
CA GLU A 44 -5.57 0.40 6.52
C GLU A 44 -4.80 -0.81 6.00
N LEU A 45 -4.01 -0.67 4.94
CA LEU A 45 -3.34 -1.81 4.29
C LEU A 45 -1.94 -2.10 4.84
N ALA A 46 -1.27 -1.10 5.41
CA ALA A 46 0.12 -1.23 5.86
C ALA A 46 0.30 -2.39 6.85
N LYS A 47 -0.61 -2.56 7.80
CA LYS A 47 -0.57 -3.66 8.79
C LYS A 47 -0.59 -5.07 8.19
N TYR A 48 -0.97 -5.23 6.93
CA TYR A 48 -1.08 -6.55 6.27
C TYR A 48 -0.05 -6.75 5.15
N GLU A 49 0.34 -5.68 4.45
CA GLU A 49 1.09 -5.79 3.19
C GLU A 49 2.45 -5.06 3.21
N LEU A 50 2.89 -4.50 4.36
CA LEU A 50 4.06 -3.61 4.42
C LEU A 50 5.34 -4.20 3.82
N ASN A 51 5.61 -5.47 4.09
CA ASN A 51 6.85 -6.16 3.71
C ASN A 51 6.71 -6.94 2.41
N GLU A 52 5.58 -6.84 1.74
CA GLU A 52 5.35 -7.54 0.49
C GLU A 52 6.12 -6.86 -0.64
N VAL A 53 6.74 -7.68 -1.50
CA VAL A 53 7.48 -7.21 -2.66
C VAL A 53 6.77 -7.58 -3.96
N ASN A 54 6.87 -6.70 -4.95
CA ASN A 54 6.42 -6.97 -6.31
C ASN A 54 7.48 -7.74 -7.12
N ASN A 55 7.21 -7.99 -8.41
CA ASN A 55 8.13 -8.72 -9.28
C ASN A 55 9.46 -7.98 -9.54
N GLN A 56 9.55 -6.70 -9.18
CA GLN A 56 10.76 -5.90 -9.23
C GLN A 56 11.51 -5.87 -7.88
N ASN A 57 11.10 -6.69 -6.91
CA ASN A 57 11.61 -6.71 -5.54
C ASN A 57 11.43 -5.39 -4.77
N MET A 58 10.42 -4.60 -5.11
CA MET A 58 10.11 -3.35 -4.41
C MET A 58 8.95 -3.54 -3.43
N THR A 59 9.13 -3.04 -2.21
CA THR A 59 8.05 -2.86 -1.23
C THR A 59 7.24 -1.60 -1.52
N ALA A 60 6.11 -1.43 -0.83
CA ALA A 60 5.36 -0.17 -0.88
C ALA A 60 6.20 1.04 -0.43
N ARG A 61 7.13 0.85 0.51
CA ARG A 61 8.06 1.91 0.96
C ARG A 61 9.08 2.26 -0.13
N ASP A 62 9.65 1.26 -0.79
CA ASP A 62 10.61 1.49 -1.89
C ASP A 62 9.96 2.27 -3.02
N ILE A 63 8.70 1.95 -3.34
CA ILE A 63 7.89 2.69 -4.31
C ILE A 63 7.69 4.15 -3.86
N ALA A 64 7.30 4.39 -2.60
CA ALA A 64 7.12 5.75 -2.08
C ALA A 64 8.39 6.60 -2.22
N LEU A 65 9.55 6.02 -1.88
CA LEU A 65 10.85 6.69 -2.00
C LEU A 65 11.23 6.95 -3.45
N ALA A 66 10.99 6.00 -4.35
CA ALA A 66 11.30 6.13 -5.78
C ALA A 66 10.44 7.19 -6.50
N LEU A 67 9.22 7.41 -6.03
CA LEU A 67 8.29 8.40 -6.59
C LEU A 67 8.52 9.83 -6.07
N HIS A 68 9.42 10.03 -5.10
CA HIS A 68 9.47 11.26 -4.30
C HIS A 68 8.10 11.58 -3.70
N ALA A 69 7.39 10.56 -3.21
CA ALA A 69 6.07 10.70 -2.62
C ALA A 69 6.10 11.65 -1.40
N ASP A 70 4.93 12.18 -1.03
CA ASP A 70 4.80 13.05 0.12
C ASP A 70 5.40 12.37 1.36
N GLN A 71 6.12 13.16 2.15
CA GLN A 71 6.72 12.72 3.40
C GLN A 71 5.69 12.07 4.33
N SER A 72 4.41 12.47 4.19
CA SER A 72 3.26 11.91 4.89
C SER A 72 3.11 10.41 4.64
N ILE A 73 3.11 9.96 3.38
CA ILE A 73 3.00 8.52 3.03
C ILE A 73 4.20 7.74 3.57
N VAL A 74 5.42 8.28 3.42
CA VAL A 74 6.63 7.64 3.93
C VAL A 74 6.54 7.45 5.45
N GLN A 75 6.09 8.48 6.17
CA GLN A 75 5.92 8.43 7.62
C GLN A 75 4.81 7.45 8.04
N LEU A 76 3.73 7.34 7.27
CA LEU A 76 2.68 6.33 7.52
C LEU A 76 3.21 4.90 7.40
N LEU A 77 4.05 4.64 6.41
CA LEU A 77 4.67 3.33 6.22
C LEU A 77 5.69 3.01 7.31
N GLU A 78 6.46 4.00 7.78
CA GLU A 78 7.42 3.84 8.88
C GLU A 78 6.73 3.63 10.23
N CYS A 79 5.62 4.34 10.51
CA CYS A 79 4.83 4.14 11.73
C CYS A 79 4.10 2.80 11.76
N ALA A 80 3.82 2.19 10.60
CA ALA A 80 3.15 0.89 10.52
C ALA A 80 4.07 -0.30 10.84
N GLN A 81 5.35 -0.05 11.11
CA GLN A 81 6.37 -1.05 11.42
C GLN A 81 6.48 -1.36 12.94
N CYS A 82 5.70 -0.67 13.78
CA CYS A 82 5.69 -0.77 15.25
C CYS A 82 4.71 -1.83 15.79
#